data_AF-A0A3M2BWQ2-F1
#
_entry.id   AF-A0A3M2BWQ2-F1
#
_cell.length_a   1.000
_cell.length_b   1.000
_cell.length_c   1.000
_cell.angle_alpha   90.00
_cell.angle_beta   90.00
_cell.angle_gamma   90.00
#
_symmetry.space_group_name_H-M   'P 1'
#
loop_
_entity.id
_entity.type
_entity.pdbx_description
1 polymer ?
#
loop_
_entity_poly.entity_id
_entity_poly.type
_entity_poly.pdbx_seq_one_letter_code
_entity_poly.pdbx_strand_id
1 'polypeptide(L)'
;MLAMLLVAGSLLPGAAAAQRSLDPVSEGQRLRQAAARESRGEYDQAARLLREILDDNPVSTGALFALERVLRAAGDVGAVLPAVEQFLAADPLHPGPHTMRLRVYAELDSLAALRRAGEAWLAAAPRDADAYREVARAFGEAFGGDEALAVLERGRSTLSRADLFALEMGDLRLASGDTAAALAEWAAAVGPEGERASAVLRRVTALEPDVARAAGRLVAALDREPTTSDRRRTAARIALEAGLGGEARRLAERAIEPLDAGAREGFLVTLARRA
;
A
#
# COMPACT_ATOMS: atom_id res chain seq x y z
N MET A 1 -73.73 2.47 39.32
CA MET A 1 -72.65 2.09 40.27
C MET A 1 -71.68 1.19 39.50
N LEU A 2 -70.60 1.77 38.96
CA LEU A 2 -69.23 1.74 39.52
C LEU A 2 -68.62 0.32 39.58
N ALA A 3 -67.67 0.05 38.68
CA ALA A 3 -66.24 -0.24 38.99
C ALA A 3 -65.98 -1.77 39.12
N MET A 4 -64.86 -2.37 38.74
CA MET A 4 -63.47 -1.89 38.65
C MET A 4 -62.62 -2.90 37.85
N LEU A 5 -61.62 -2.40 37.12
CA LEU A 5 -60.53 -3.14 36.48
C LEU A 5 -59.68 -3.93 37.48
N LEU A 6 -59.14 -5.08 37.04
CA LEU A 6 -57.84 -5.58 37.49
C LEU A 6 -57.23 -6.50 36.42
N VAL A 7 -56.48 -5.91 35.48
CA VAL A 7 -55.54 -6.66 34.63
C VAL A 7 -54.17 -6.47 35.26
N ALA A 8 -53.65 -7.55 35.86
CA ALA A 8 -52.30 -7.61 36.37
C ALA A 8 -51.32 -7.55 35.19
N GLY A 9 -50.60 -6.43 35.06
CA GLY A 9 -49.48 -6.30 34.14
C GLY A 9 -48.30 -7.11 34.67
N SER A 10 -48.02 -8.25 34.03
CA SER A 10 -46.74 -8.92 34.14
C SER A 10 -45.69 -8.11 33.37
N LEU A 11 -44.84 -7.41 34.12
CA LEU A 11 -43.59 -6.82 33.65
C LEU A 11 -42.69 -7.93 33.08
N LEU A 12 -42.67 -8.07 31.76
CA LEU A 12 -41.53 -8.68 31.08
C LEU A 12 -40.33 -7.73 31.26
N PRO A 13 -39.17 -8.20 31.75
CA PRO A 13 -37.95 -7.40 31.71
C PRO A 13 -37.47 -7.35 30.25
N GLY A 14 -38.10 -6.48 29.47
CA GLY A 14 -37.72 -6.18 28.11
C GLY A 14 -36.49 -5.27 28.07
N ALA A 15 -35.57 -5.60 27.17
CA ALA A 15 -34.79 -4.62 26.43
C ALA A 15 -33.72 -3.78 27.18
N ALA A 16 -33.16 -4.25 28.29
CA ALA A 16 -31.96 -3.60 28.87
C ALA A 16 -30.63 -4.17 28.32
N ALA A 17 -30.64 -5.34 27.68
CA ALA A 17 -29.41 -6.04 27.26
C ALA A 17 -29.04 -5.86 25.77
N ALA A 18 -29.98 -5.41 24.92
CA ALA A 18 -29.76 -5.28 23.47
C ALA A 18 -29.49 -3.83 23.02
N GLN A 19 -29.43 -2.90 23.97
CA GLN A 19 -29.28 -1.46 23.73
C GLN A 19 -28.09 -0.87 24.49
N ARG A 20 -27.01 -1.64 24.74
CA ARG A 20 -25.68 -1.03 24.84
C ARG A 20 -25.26 -0.66 23.43
N SER A 21 -25.93 0.36 22.91
CA SER A 21 -25.57 1.02 21.67
C SER A 21 -24.08 1.34 21.73
N LEU A 22 -23.40 1.03 20.63
CA LEU A 22 -22.09 1.50 20.23
C LEU A 22 -22.01 3.03 20.36
N ASP A 23 -21.92 3.55 21.58
CA ASP A 23 -21.81 4.98 21.82
C ASP A 23 -20.36 5.37 21.52
N PRO A 24 -20.09 6.11 20.43
CA PRO A 24 -18.73 6.48 20.06
C PRO A 24 -18.05 7.31 21.14
N VAL A 25 -18.83 8.02 21.97
CA VAL A 25 -18.31 8.78 23.12
C VAL A 25 -17.81 7.83 24.21
N SER A 26 -18.53 6.74 24.47
CA SER A 26 -18.14 5.69 25.42
C SER A 26 -16.92 4.92 24.94
N GLU A 27 -16.86 4.53 23.67
CA GLU A 27 -15.67 3.88 23.10
C GLU A 27 -14.43 4.80 23.19
N GLY A 28 -14.57 6.06 22.78
CA GLY A 28 -13.49 7.05 22.88
C GLY A 28 -12.99 7.27 24.32
N GLN A 29 -13.88 7.22 25.32
CA GLN A 29 -13.49 7.28 26.73
C GLN A 29 -12.68 6.05 27.17
N ARG A 30 -13.14 4.85 26.78
CA ARG A 30 -12.43 3.59 27.09
C ARG A 30 -11.06 3.53 26.40
N LEU A 31 -10.95 4.00 25.16
CA LEU A 31 -9.67 4.11 24.45
C LEU A 31 -8.70 5.06 25.18
N ARG A 32 -9.17 6.21 25.66
CA ARG A 32 -8.34 7.13 26.48
C ARG A 32 -7.91 6.50 27.81
N GLN A 33 -8.79 5.75 28.45
CA GLN A 33 -8.47 5.02 29.67
C GLN A 33 -7.41 3.93 29.42
N ALA A 34 -7.51 3.19 28.31
CA ALA A 34 -6.50 2.20 27.91
C ALA A 34 -5.15 2.87 27.65
N ALA A 35 -5.13 4.00 26.94
CA ALA A 35 -3.92 4.79 26.72
C ALA A 35 -3.29 5.32 28.03
N ALA A 36 -4.11 5.70 29.01
CA ALA A 36 -3.61 6.12 30.33
C ALA A 36 -3.04 4.95 31.16
N ARG A 37 -3.55 3.72 30.96
CA ARG A 37 -2.96 2.49 31.52
C ARG A 37 -1.63 2.17 30.82
N GLU A 38 -1.61 2.25 29.49
CA GLU A 38 -0.41 2.06 28.66
C GLU A 38 0.72 3.00 29.08
N SER A 39 0.45 4.29 29.27
CA SER A 39 1.47 5.28 29.67
C SER A 39 2.05 5.06 31.07
N ARG A 40 1.34 4.31 31.93
CA ARG A 40 1.82 3.87 33.25
C ARG A 40 2.53 2.52 33.21
N GLY A 41 2.70 1.90 32.03
CA GLY A 41 3.26 0.56 31.88
C GLY A 41 2.31 -0.56 32.32
N GLU A 42 1.03 -0.24 32.55
CA GLU A 42 0.01 -1.21 32.98
C GLU A 42 -0.54 -1.98 31.76
N TYR A 43 0.35 -2.62 30.99
CA TYR A 43 0.02 -3.19 29.69
C TYR A 43 -1.09 -4.24 29.73
N ASP A 44 -1.10 -5.13 30.73
CA ASP A 44 -2.16 -6.13 30.89
C ASP A 44 -3.54 -5.51 31.09
N GLN A 45 -3.61 -4.42 31.86
CA GLN A 45 -4.87 -3.70 32.11
C GLN A 45 -5.33 -2.97 30.85
N ALA A 46 -4.40 -2.33 30.14
CA ALA A 46 -4.67 -1.68 28.86
C ALA A 46 -5.19 -2.69 27.83
N ALA A 47 -4.50 -3.82 27.66
CA ALA A 47 -4.88 -4.87 26.72
C ALA A 47 -6.25 -5.49 27.05
N ARG A 48 -6.56 -5.72 28.33
CA ARG A 48 -7.90 -6.19 28.74
C ARG A 48 -8.99 -5.22 28.33
N LEU A 49 -8.83 -3.93 28.64
CA LEU A 49 -9.83 -2.92 28.28
C LEU A 49 -10.03 -2.81 26.76
N LEU A 50 -8.95 -2.94 25.99
CA LEU A 50 -9.01 -2.92 24.52
C LEU A 50 -9.71 -4.16 23.94
N ARG A 51 -9.50 -5.34 24.53
CA ARG A 51 -10.24 -6.55 24.17
C ARG A 51 -11.73 -6.41 24.50
N GLU A 52 -12.09 -5.83 25.65
CA GLU A 52 -13.49 -5.55 25.99
C GLU A 52 -14.16 -4.61 24.96
N ILE A 53 -13.43 -3.62 24.45
CA ILE A 53 -13.95 -2.76 23.36
C ILE A 53 -14.18 -3.58 22.08
N LEU A 54 -13.27 -4.50 21.75
CA LEU A 54 -13.37 -5.35 20.56
C LEU A 54 -14.44 -6.43 20.69
N ASP A 55 -14.73 -6.91 21.91
CA ASP A 55 -15.85 -7.81 22.18
C ASP A 55 -17.20 -7.09 21.95
N ASP A 56 -17.30 -5.82 22.35
CA ASP A 56 -18.49 -4.99 22.09
C ASP A 56 -18.58 -4.53 20.63
N ASN A 57 -17.44 -4.23 20.00
CA ASN A 57 -17.32 -3.73 18.63
C ASN A 57 -16.15 -4.42 17.89
N PRO A 58 -16.41 -5.58 17.26
CA PRO A 58 -15.39 -6.39 16.59
C PRO A 58 -14.62 -5.70 15.46
N VAL A 59 -15.19 -4.64 14.87
CA VAL A 59 -14.60 -3.88 13.77
C VAL A 59 -14.04 -2.52 14.22
N SER A 60 -13.80 -2.33 15.52
CA SER A 60 -13.14 -1.12 16.03
C SER A 60 -11.67 -1.09 15.61
N THR A 61 -11.39 -0.38 14.52
CA THR A 61 -10.02 -0.12 14.04
C THR A 61 -9.18 0.57 15.12
N GLY A 62 -9.76 1.54 15.83
CA GLY A 62 -9.05 2.26 16.90
C GLY A 62 -8.60 1.32 18.02
N ALA A 63 -9.47 0.42 18.47
CA ALA A 63 -9.15 -0.54 19.53
C ALA A 63 -8.14 -1.60 19.05
N LEU A 64 -8.28 -2.11 17.83
CA LEU A 64 -7.36 -3.11 17.27
C LEU A 64 -5.92 -2.58 17.17
N PHE A 65 -5.74 -1.37 16.62
CA PHE A 65 -4.41 -0.75 16.51
C PHE A 65 -3.83 -0.35 17.87
N ALA A 66 -4.67 0.10 18.81
CA ALA A 66 -4.21 0.34 20.17
C ALA A 66 -3.79 -0.97 20.86
N LEU A 67 -4.51 -2.08 20.62
CA LEU A 67 -4.18 -3.38 21.21
C LEU A 67 -2.84 -3.90 20.68
N GLU A 68 -2.60 -3.81 19.37
CA GLU A 68 -1.31 -4.17 18.78
C GLU A 68 -0.17 -3.37 19.43
N ARG A 69 -0.33 -2.05 19.56
CA ARG A 69 0.70 -1.17 20.16
C ARG A 69 1.00 -1.54 21.61
N VAL A 70 -0.04 -1.75 22.42
CA VAL A 70 0.09 -2.16 23.83
C VAL A 70 0.79 -3.51 23.94
N LEU A 71 0.38 -4.49 23.14
CA LEU A 71 0.95 -5.84 23.17
C LEU A 71 2.39 -5.87 22.68
N ARG A 72 2.73 -5.06 21.68
CA ARG A 72 4.10 -4.84 21.21
C ARG A 72 4.98 -4.23 22.30
N ALA A 73 4.49 -3.21 23.01
CA ALA A 73 5.20 -2.62 24.14
C ALA A 73 5.40 -3.63 25.29
N ALA A 74 4.47 -4.57 25.46
CA ALA A 74 4.57 -5.67 26.42
C ALA A 74 5.48 -6.83 25.96
N GLY A 75 5.95 -6.84 24.71
CA GLY A 75 6.76 -7.92 24.14
C GLY A 75 5.98 -9.17 23.72
N ASP A 76 4.65 -9.07 23.59
CA ASP A 76 3.75 -10.18 23.22
C ASP A 76 2.81 -9.79 22.07
N VAL A 77 3.38 -9.29 20.98
CA VAL A 77 2.62 -8.82 19.81
C VAL A 77 1.73 -9.92 19.21
N GLY A 78 2.11 -11.19 19.32
CA GLY A 78 1.35 -12.33 18.79
C GLY A 78 -0.04 -12.47 19.41
N ALA A 79 -0.24 -12.00 20.65
CA ALA A 79 -1.53 -12.03 21.31
C ALA A 79 -2.59 -11.10 20.67
N VAL A 80 -2.25 -10.32 19.64
CA VAL A 80 -3.22 -9.53 18.86
C VAL A 80 -3.96 -10.38 17.82
N LEU A 81 -3.37 -11.50 17.38
CA LEU A 81 -3.88 -12.29 16.26
C LEU A 81 -5.34 -12.76 16.44
N PRO A 82 -5.79 -13.22 17.63
CA PRO A 82 -7.20 -13.58 17.81
C PRO A 82 -8.17 -12.43 17.54
N ALA A 83 -7.83 -11.21 17.95
CA ALA A 83 -8.63 -10.01 17.68
C ALA A 83 -8.62 -9.64 16.19
N VAL A 84 -7.49 -9.83 15.51
CA VAL A 84 -7.38 -9.66 14.06
C VAL A 84 -8.29 -10.64 13.32
N GLU A 85 -8.29 -11.92 13.71
CA GLU A 85 -9.17 -12.93 13.10
C GLU A 85 -10.65 -12.64 13.37
N GLN A 86 -11.01 -12.18 14.58
CA GLN A 86 -12.37 -11.75 14.90
C GLN A 86 -12.81 -10.55 14.05
N PHE A 87 -11.93 -9.56 13.85
CA PHE A 87 -12.19 -8.42 12.97
C PHE A 87 -12.44 -8.92 11.54
N LEU A 88 -11.54 -9.73 10.99
CA LEU A 88 -11.64 -10.24 9.61
C LEU A 88 -12.83 -11.18 9.40
N ALA A 89 -13.34 -11.83 10.45
CA ALA A 89 -14.59 -12.57 10.37
C ALA A 89 -15.82 -11.64 10.21
N ALA A 90 -15.77 -10.43 10.79
CA ALA A 90 -16.84 -9.44 10.71
C ALA A 90 -16.73 -8.53 9.47
N ASP A 91 -15.52 -8.16 9.07
CA ASP A 91 -15.22 -7.38 7.86
C ASP A 91 -14.03 -7.99 7.09
N PRO A 92 -14.28 -8.98 6.22
CA PRO A 92 -13.24 -9.75 5.56
C PRO A 92 -12.43 -9.01 4.49
N LEU A 93 -12.86 -7.82 4.08
CA LEU A 93 -12.18 -7.05 3.01
C LEU A 93 -11.46 -5.82 3.55
N HIS A 94 -11.51 -5.57 4.86
CA HIS A 94 -10.82 -4.43 5.45
C HIS A 94 -9.29 -4.62 5.37
N PRO A 95 -8.53 -3.70 4.73
CA PRO A 95 -7.11 -3.90 4.50
C PRO A 95 -6.26 -3.81 5.78
N GLY A 96 -6.67 -2.98 6.74
CA GLY A 96 -5.92 -2.74 7.99
C GLY A 96 -5.55 -4.01 8.78
N PRO A 97 -6.52 -4.85 9.20
CA PRO A 97 -6.25 -6.10 9.90
C PRO A 97 -5.44 -7.09 9.07
N HIS A 98 -5.61 -7.14 7.75
CA HIS A 98 -4.77 -7.98 6.89
C HIS A 98 -3.30 -7.56 6.91
N THR A 99 -3.01 -6.26 6.69
CA THR A 99 -1.63 -5.74 6.78
C THR A 99 -1.04 -5.96 8.16
N MET A 100 -1.84 -5.77 9.23
CA MET A 100 -1.41 -6.07 10.60
C MET A 100 -1.06 -7.55 10.77
N ARG A 101 -1.92 -8.46 10.31
CA ARG A 101 -1.69 -9.92 10.38
C ARG A 101 -0.39 -10.33 9.71
N LEU A 102 -0.13 -9.83 8.49
CA LEU A 102 1.09 -10.12 7.76
C LEU A 102 2.32 -9.60 8.52
N ARG A 103 2.30 -8.34 8.97
CA ARG A 103 3.40 -7.76 9.77
C ARG A 103 3.68 -8.58 11.02
N VAL A 104 2.65 -8.94 11.78
CA VAL A 104 2.81 -9.72 13.02
C VAL A 104 3.38 -11.11 12.74
N TYR A 105 2.92 -11.81 11.69
CA TYR A 105 3.52 -13.09 11.33
C TYR A 105 4.96 -12.98 10.84
N ALA A 106 5.32 -11.92 10.13
CA ALA A 106 6.71 -11.67 9.72
C ALA A 106 7.62 -11.40 10.94
N GLU A 107 7.16 -10.57 11.88
CA GLU A 107 7.89 -10.27 13.12
C GLU A 107 8.11 -11.49 14.03
N LEU A 108 7.13 -12.40 14.07
CA LEU A 108 7.22 -13.65 14.81
C LEU A 108 7.98 -14.75 14.07
N ASP A 109 8.61 -14.44 12.92
CA ASP A 109 9.26 -15.39 12.01
C ASP A 109 8.36 -16.60 11.66
N SER A 110 7.05 -16.38 11.66
CA SER A 110 6.02 -17.40 11.42
C SER A 110 5.73 -17.52 9.94
N LEU A 111 6.78 -17.81 9.16
CA LEU A 111 6.79 -17.79 7.69
C LEU A 111 5.65 -18.59 7.03
N ALA A 112 5.34 -19.78 7.55
CA ALA A 112 4.25 -20.59 7.03
C ALA A 112 2.87 -19.94 7.25
N ALA A 113 2.66 -19.27 8.39
CA ALA A 113 1.43 -18.57 8.69
C ALA A 113 1.33 -17.27 7.87
N LEU A 114 2.43 -16.53 7.72
CA LEU A 114 2.54 -15.38 6.83
C LEU A 114 2.07 -15.73 5.40
N ARG A 115 2.63 -16.81 4.84
CA ARG A 115 2.27 -17.27 3.49
C ARG A 115 0.80 -17.62 3.37
N ARG A 116 0.25 -18.42 4.30
CA ARG A 116 -1.18 -18.76 4.30
C ARG A 116 -2.07 -17.52 4.40
N ALA A 117 -1.71 -16.57 5.27
CA ALA A 117 -2.47 -15.34 5.48
C ALA A 117 -2.49 -14.44 4.23
N GLY A 118 -1.35 -14.33 3.53
CA GLY A 118 -1.24 -13.56 2.29
C GLY A 118 -2.02 -14.19 1.15
N GLU A 119 -1.87 -15.51 0.94
CA GLU A 119 -2.63 -16.23 -0.09
C GLU A 119 -4.15 -16.18 0.17
N ALA A 120 -4.57 -16.31 1.43
CA ALA A 120 -5.98 -16.19 1.79
C ALA A 120 -6.54 -14.79 1.49
N TRP A 121 -5.78 -13.72 1.74
CA TRP A 121 -6.21 -12.36 1.42
C TRP A 121 -6.36 -12.16 -0.09
N LEU A 122 -5.38 -12.60 -0.88
CA LEU A 122 -5.42 -12.48 -2.34
C LEU A 122 -6.55 -13.31 -2.96
N ALA A 123 -6.88 -14.46 -2.36
CA ALA A 123 -8.04 -15.25 -2.77
C ALA A 123 -9.38 -14.58 -2.43
N ALA A 124 -9.47 -13.87 -1.30
CA ALA A 124 -10.67 -13.14 -0.88
C ALA A 124 -10.88 -11.83 -1.66
N ALA A 125 -9.78 -11.15 -2.04
CA ALA A 125 -9.78 -9.87 -2.73
C ALA A 125 -9.01 -9.92 -4.07
N PRO A 126 -9.36 -10.82 -5.02
CA PRO A 126 -8.55 -11.05 -6.22
C PRO A 126 -8.53 -9.85 -7.18
N ARG A 127 -9.46 -8.89 -7.01
CA ARG A 127 -9.57 -7.67 -7.81
C ARG A 127 -8.98 -6.43 -7.12
N ASP A 128 -8.41 -6.59 -5.93
CA ASP A 128 -7.80 -5.50 -5.18
C ASP A 128 -6.30 -5.41 -5.48
N ALA A 129 -5.89 -4.36 -6.20
CA ALA A 129 -4.49 -4.13 -6.52
C ALA A 129 -3.65 -3.81 -5.27
N ASP A 130 -4.23 -3.20 -4.24
CA ASP A 130 -3.49 -2.87 -3.02
C ASP A 130 -3.20 -4.12 -2.20
N ALA A 131 -4.11 -5.11 -2.18
CA ALA A 131 -3.84 -6.40 -1.57
C ALA A 131 -2.59 -7.08 -2.17
N TYR A 132 -2.44 -7.09 -3.51
CA TYR A 132 -1.22 -7.61 -4.16
C TYR A 132 0.03 -6.84 -3.76
N ARG A 133 -0.05 -5.50 -3.67
CA ARG A 133 1.10 -4.67 -3.26
C ARG A 133 1.51 -4.94 -1.81
N GLU A 134 0.56 -5.04 -0.90
CA GLU A 134 0.81 -5.29 0.52
C GLU A 134 1.34 -6.71 0.77
N VAL A 135 0.77 -7.72 0.11
CA VAL A 135 1.28 -9.10 0.18
C VAL A 135 2.66 -9.22 -0.45
N ALA A 136 2.90 -8.60 -1.61
CA ALA A 136 4.21 -8.59 -2.23
C ALA A 136 5.27 -7.93 -1.35
N ARG A 137 4.95 -6.82 -0.67
CA ARG A 137 5.88 -6.19 0.28
C ARG A 137 6.22 -7.15 1.43
N ALA A 138 5.20 -7.71 2.09
CA ALA A 138 5.41 -8.62 3.20
C ALA A 138 6.18 -9.90 2.79
N PHE A 139 5.91 -10.42 1.60
CA PHE A 139 6.63 -11.59 1.07
C PHE A 139 8.05 -11.22 0.65
N GLY A 140 8.26 -10.02 0.11
CA GLY A 140 9.58 -9.51 -0.24
C GLY A 140 10.51 -9.43 0.95
N GLU A 141 10.02 -8.88 2.06
CA GLU A 141 10.76 -8.77 3.31
C GLU A 141 11.08 -10.14 3.94
N ALA A 142 10.16 -11.11 3.84
CA ALA A 142 10.28 -12.41 4.52
C ALA A 142 10.94 -13.51 3.68
N PHE A 143 10.78 -13.49 2.36
CA PHE A 143 11.20 -14.58 1.46
C PHE A 143 12.20 -14.12 0.40
N GLY A 144 12.18 -12.83 0.02
CA GLY A 144 13.06 -12.28 -1.00
C GLY A 144 12.31 -11.61 -2.15
N GLY A 145 13.08 -10.89 -2.99
CA GLY A 145 12.53 -10.08 -4.08
C GLY A 145 11.81 -10.89 -5.17
N ASP A 146 12.20 -12.14 -5.38
CA ASP A 146 11.57 -13.02 -6.38
C ASP A 146 10.14 -13.40 -5.99
N GLU A 147 9.88 -13.68 -4.70
CA GLU A 147 8.53 -13.92 -4.19
C GLU A 147 7.65 -12.68 -4.29
N ALA A 148 8.20 -11.50 -4.00
CA ALA A 148 7.48 -10.24 -4.20
C ALA A 148 7.10 -10.04 -5.66
N LEU A 149 8.06 -10.26 -6.57
CA LEU A 149 7.87 -10.13 -8.01
C LEU A 149 6.78 -11.09 -8.52
N ALA A 150 6.82 -12.35 -8.08
CA ALA A 150 5.81 -13.35 -8.44
C ALA A 150 4.39 -12.94 -8.01
N VAL A 151 4.22 -12.34 -6.82
CA VAL A 151 2.91 -11.84 -6.37
C VAL A 151 2.43 -10.68 -7.24
N LEU A 152 3.30 -9.72 -7.57
CA LEU A 152 2.94 -8.58 -8.43
C LEU A 152 2.62 -9.01 -9.86
N GLU A 153 3.38 -9.95 -10.43
CA GLU A 153 3.12 -10.53 -11.75
C GLU A 153 1.78 -11.27 -11.80
N ARG A 154 1.47 -12.04 -10.75
CA ARG A 154 0.14 -12.65 -10.59
C ARG A 154 -0.96 -11.60 -10.55
N GLY A 155 -0.78 -10.54 -9.76
CA GLY A 155 -1.76 -9.45 -9.68
C GLY A 155 -1.98 -8.75 -11.02
N ARG A 156 -0.89 -8.44 -11.74
CA ARG A 156 -0.92 -7.89 -13.10
C ARG A 156 -1.73 -8.76 -14.06
N SER A 157 -1.50 -10.08 -14.01
CA SER A 157 -2.22 -11.07 -14.84
C SER A 157 -3.70 -11.16 -14.46
N THR A 158 -4.02 -11.29 -13.17
CA THR A 158 -5.41 -11.43 -12.69
C THR A 158 -6.25 -10.19 -12.99
N LEU A 159 -5.63 -9.00 -12.93
CA LEU A 159 -6.31 -7.72 -13.17
C LEU A 159 -6.34 -7.31 -14.64
N SER A 160 -5.64 -8.04 -15.52
CA SER A 160 -5.51 -7.71 -16.96
C SER A 160 -5.04 -6.28 -17.22
N ARG A 161 -4.08 -5.80 -16.43
CA ARG A 161 -3.54 -4.43 -16.52
C ARG A 161 -2.02 -4.43 -16.68
N ALA A 162 -1.54 -4.31 -17.91
CA ALA A 162 -0.12 -4.47 -18.25
C ALA A 162 0.81 -3.46 -17.56
N ASP A 163 0.33 -2.26 -17.23
CA ASP A 163 1.08 -1.18 -16.58
C ASP A 163 1.12 -1.29 -15.04
N LEU A 164 0.35 -2.23 -14.47
CA LEU A 164 0.20 -2.34 -13.03
C LEU A 164 1.51 -2.81 -12.38
N PHE A 165 1.84 -2.19 -11.24
CA PHE A 165 3.03 -2.45 -10.44
C PHE A 165 4.37 -2.23 -11.15
N ALA A 166 4.39 -1.57 -12.32
CA ALA A 166 5.60 -1.45 -13.12
C ALA A 166 6.73 -0.67 -12.43
N LEU A 167 6.44 0.26 -11.51
CA LEU A 167 7.49 0.89 -10.71
C LEU A 167 8.10 -0.10 -9.72
N GLU A 168 7.25 -0.78 -8.95
CA GLU A 168 7.63 -1.73 -7.92
C GLU A 168 8.38 -2.93 -8.51
N MET A 169 7.88 -3.49 -9.62
CA MET A 169 8.54 -4.59 -10.33
C MET A 169 9.87 -4.16 -10.94
N GLY A 170 9.96 -2.92 -11.46
CA GLY A 170 11.23 -2.39 -11.94
C GLY A 170 12.27 -2.24 -10.84
N ASP A 171 11.86 -1.77 -9.66
CA ASP A 171 12.74 -1.62 -8.50
C ASP A 171 13.24 -2.98 -8.00
N LEU A 172 12.35 -3.98 -7.91
CA LEU A 172 12.70 -5.36 -7.54
C LEU A 172 13.67 -6.01 -8.53
N ARG A 173 13.42 -5.84 -9.84
CA ARG A 173 14.30 -6.38 -10.90
C ARG A 173 15.66 -5.72 -10.93
N LEU A 174 15.72 -4.41 -10.62
CA LEU A 174 17.00 -3.74 -10.50
C LEU A 174 17.80 -4.31 -9.34
N ALA A 175 17.15 -4.52 -8.19
CA ALA A 175 17.77 -5.08 -6.99
C ALA A 175 18.28 -6.52 -7.21
N SER A 176 17.62 -7.31 -8.06
CA SER A 176 18.09 -8.65 -8.44
C SER A 176 19.12 -8.66 -9.57
N GLY A 177 19.51 -7.50 -10.09
CA GLY A 177 20.53 -7.35 -11.14
C GLY A 177 20.00 -7.45 -12.58
N ASP A 178 18.68 -7.63 -12.77
CA ASP A 178 18.06 -7.58 -14.11
C ASP A 178 17.75 -6.13 -14.51
N THR A 179 18.82 -5.35 -14.72
CA THR A 179 18.74 -3.96 -15.16
C THR A 179 17.93 -3.81 -16.46
N ALA A 180 18.03 -4.78 -17.37
CA ALA A 180 17.35 -4.72 -18.65
C ALA A 180 15.82 -4.75 -18.47
N ALA A 181 15.32 -5.71 -17.68
CA ALA A 181 13.91 -5.81 -17.39
C ALA A 181 13.43 -4.68 -16.48
N ALA A 182 14.26 -4.21 -15.55
CA ALA A 182 13.95 -3.06 -14.71
C ALA A 182 13.64 -1.79 -15.53
N LEU A 183 14.52 -1.47 -16.48
CA LEU A 183 14.36 -0.31 -17.36
C LEU A 183 13.14 -0.44 -18.29
N ALA A 184 12.78 -1.66 -18.70
CA ALA A 184 11.57 -1.91 -19.48
C ALA A 184 10.30 -1.66 -18.64
N GLU A 185 10.27 -2.13 -17.39
CA GLU A 185 9.18 -1.88 -16.45
C GLU A 185 9.04 -0.37 -16.16
N TRP A 186 10.13 0.34 -15.91
CA TRP A 186 10.08 1.78 -15.72
C TRP A 186 9.62 2.54 -16.97
N ALA A 187 9.98 2.09 -18.18
CA ALA A 187 9.46 2.67 -19.41
C ALA A 187 7.94 2.49 -19.55
N ALA A 188 7.42 1.31 -19.19
CA ALA A 188 5.98 1.06 -19.13
C ALA A 188 5.30 1.94 -18.06
N ALA A 189 5.96 2.10 -16.90
CA ALA A 189 5.45 2.88 -15.79
C ALA A 189 5.24 4.36 -16.12
N VAL A 190 6.03 4.95 -17.03
CA VAL A 190 5.88 6.36 -17.45
C VAL A 190 4.45 6.68 -17.91
N GLY A 191 3.75 5.70 -18.50
CA GLY A 191 2.38 5.87 -18.98
C GLY A 191 2.30 6.50 -20.38
N PRO A 192 1.12 6.48 -21.02
CA PRO A 192 0.94 6.97 -22.38
C PRO A 192 1.18 8.48 -22.51
N GLU A 193 0.86 9.27 -21.47
CA GLU A 193 1.05 10.73 -21.46
C GLU A 193 2.16 11.19 -20.50
N GLY A 194 2.99 10.27 -20.00
CA GLY A 194 4.10 10.64 -19.12
C GLY A 194 3.66 11.00 -17.70
N GLU A 195 2.50 10.52 -17.26
CA GLU A 195 1.86 10.83 -15.98
C GLU A 195 2.77 10.48 -14.79
N ARG A 196 3.60 9.45 -14.92
CA ARG A 196 4.54 9.01 -13.88
C ARG A 196 6.00 9.33 -14.19
N ALA A 197 6.27 10.23 -15.15
CA ALA A 197 7.63 10.61 -15.56
C ALA A 197 8.52 11.02 -14.39
N SER A 198 8.01 11.81 -13.45
CA SER A 198 8.77 12.27 -12.27
C SER A 198 9.21 11.14 -11.36
N ALA A 199 8.40 10.07 -11.23
CA ALA A 199 8.74 8.92 -10.40
C ALA A 199 9.86 8.07 -11.02
N VAL A 200 9.88 7.96 -12.35
CA VAL A 200 10.94 7.27 -13.09
C VAL A 200 12.23 8.08 -13.12
N LEU A 201 12.14 9.41 -13.33
CA LEU A 201 13.31 10.29 -13.31
C LEU A 201 14.08 10.22 -11.99
N ARG A 202 13.39 10.27 -10.84
CA ARG A 202 14.04 10.14 -9.53
C ARG A 202 14.84 8.83 -9.40
N ARG A 203 14.34 7.73 -9.96
CA ARG A 203 15.01 6.44 -9.94
C ARG A 203 16.25 6.45 -10.82
N VAL A 204 16.15 6.98 -12.03
CA VAL A 204 17.29 7.09 -12.95
C VAL A 204 18.40 7.97 -12.38
N THR A 205 18.08 9.11 -11.79
CA THR A 205 19.08 10.00 -11.16
C THR A 205 19.75 9.34 -9.94
N ALA A 206 19.09 8.40 -9.29
CA ALA A 206 19.65 7.64 -8.17
C ALA A 206 20.47 6.41 -8.60
N LEU A 207 20.58 6.12 -9.90
CA LEU A 207 21.39 5.00 -10.40
C LEU A 207 22.87 5.32 -10.36
N GLU A 208 23.68 4.29 -10.13
CA GLU A 208 25.12 4.37 -10.37
C GLU A 208 25.42 4.72 -11.84
N PRO A 209 26.50 5.46 -12.15
CA PRO A 209 26.74 6.02 -13.48
C PRO A 209 26.80 5.00 -14.63
N ASP A 210 27.28 3.79 -14.36
CA ASP A 210 27.33 2.69 -15.32
C ASP A 210 25.93 2.15 -15.64
N VAL A 211 25.09 1.99 -14.62
CA VAL A 211 23.69 1.58 -14.74
C VAL A 211 22.87 2.69 -15.38
N ALA A 212 23.13 3.96 -15.04
CA ALA A 212 22.47 5.11 -15.63
C ALA A 212 22.68 5.15 -17.15
N ARG A 213 23.88 4.81 -17.65
CA ARG A 213 24.16 4.71 -19.08
C ARG A 213 23.31 3.65 -19.79
N ALA A 214 22.88 2.61 -19.08
CA ALA A 214 21.97 1.59 -19.62
C ALA A 214 20.54 2.13 -19.86
N ALA A 215 20.18 3.29 -19.30
CA ALA A 215 18.88 3.93 -19.49
C ALA A 215 18.57 4.29 -20.96
N GLY A 216 19.55 4.20 -21.87
CA GLY A 216 19.31 4.30 -23.31
C GLY A 216 18.20 3.37 -23.83
N ARG A 217 18.01 2.19 -23.22
CA ARG A 217 16.89 1.29 -23.57
C ARG A 217 15.53 1.85 -23.14
N LEU A 218 15.47 2.45 -21.95
CA LEU A 218 14.27 3.13 -21.43
C LEU A 218 13.94 4.31 -22.34
N VAL A 219 14.94 5.15 -22.65
CA VAL A 219 14.83 6.29 -23.56
C VAL A 219 14.28 5.86 -24.93
N ALA A 220 14.85 4.81 -25.53
CA ALA A 220 14.38 4.29 -26.80
C ALA A 220 12.95 3.74 -26.74
N ALA A 221 12.54 3.14 -25.62
CA ALA A 221 11.17 2.66 -25.43
C ALA A 221 10.14 3.80 -25.28
N LEU A 222 10.56 4.96 -24.76
CA LEU A 222 9.70 6.15 -24.69
C LEU A 222 9.54 6.86 -26.03
N ASP A 223 10.51 6.75 -26.94
CA ASP A 223 10.48 7.37 -28.27
C ASP A 223 9.82 6.48 -29.35
N ARG A 224 9.62 5.19 -29.06
CA ARG A 224 9.01 4.23 -29.99
C ARG A 224 7.51 4.49 -30.13
N GLU A 225 7.02 4.48 -31.37
CA GLU A 225 5.60 4.62 -31.65
C GLU A 225 4.76 3.44 -31.12
N PRO A 226 3.54 3.69 -30.60
CA PRO A 226 2.92 5.01 -30.43
C PRO A 226 3.55 5.81 -29.28
N THR A 227 3.92 7.07 -29.53
CA THR A 227 4.44 8.00 -28.50
C THR A 227 3.82 9.39 -28.59
N THR A 228 3.93 10.14 -27.49
CA THR A 228 3.47 11.53 -27.38
C THR A 228 4.64 12.50 -27.19
N SER A 229 4.38 13.80 -27.33
CA SER A 229 5.36 14.85 -26.99
C SER A 229 5.84 14.70 -25.54
N ASP A 230 4.94 14.35 -24.61
CA ASP A 230 5.24 14.24 -23.18
C ASP A 230 6.15 13.06 -22.87
N ARG A 231 5.95 11.92 -23.53
CA ARG A 231 6.87 10.79 -23.49
C ARG A 231 8.25 11.15 -24.06
N ARG A 232 8.32 11.85 -25.20
CA ARG A 232 9.61 12.29 -25.78
C ARG A 232 10.32 13.33 -24.91
N ARG A 233 9.60 14.27 -24.30
CA ARG A 233 10.15 15.21 -23.31
C ARG A 233 10.71 14.48 -22.10
N THR A 234 10.02 13.44 -21.65
CA THR A 234 10.50 12.55 -20.58
C THR A 234 11.76 11.81 -20.98
N ALA A 235 11.78 11.22 -22.18
CA ALA A 235 12.94 10.55 -22.75
C ALA A 235 14.16 11.48 -22.84
N ALA A 236 13.98 12.72 -23.29
CA ALA A 236 15.04 13.72 -23.37
C ALA A 236 15.64 14.05 -21.99
N ARG A 237 14.79 14.20 -20.96
CA ARG A 237 15.25 14.43 -19.57
C ARG A 237 16.01 13.22 -19.03
N ILE A 238 15.48 12.02 -19.21
CA ILE A 238 16.15 10.78 -18.77
C ILE A 238 17.50 10.62 -19.48
N ALA A 239 17.56 10.88 -20.79
CA ALA A 239 18.79 10.83 -21.55
C ALA A 239 19.84 11.82 -21.01
N LEU A 240 19.42 13.04 -20.63
CA LEU A 240 20.32 14.02 -20.04
C LEU A 240 20.90 13.54 -18.70
N GLU A 241 20.04 13.10 -17.77
CA GLU A 241 20.44 12.57 -16.46
C GLU A 241 21.34 11.33 -16.59
N ALA A 242 21.13 10.52 -17.63
CA ALA A 242 21.94 9.35 -17.95
C ALA A 242 23.28 9.67 -18.66
N GLY A 243 23.60 10.95 -18.90
CA GLY A 243 24.80 11.38 -19.63
C GLY A 243 24.75 11.10 -21.14
N LEU A 244 23.58 10.85 -21.70
CA LEU A 244 23.34 10.58 -23.12
C LEU A 244 23.03 11.88 -23.89
N GLY A 245 23.91 12.88 -23.81
CA GLY A 245 23.65 14.24 -24.28
C GLY A 245 23.24 14.37 -25.76
N GLY A 246 23.86 13.60 -26.65
CA GLY A 246 23.49 13.60 -28.07
C GLY A 246 22.06 13.12 -28.32
N GLU A 247 21.65 12.08 -27.58
CA GLU A 247 20.30 11.53 -27.64
C GLU A 247 19.27 12.47 -26.99
N ALA A 248 19.63 13.08 -25.86
CA ALA A 248 18.81 14.08 -25.19
C ALA A 248 18.46 15.24 -26.12
N ARG A 249 19.43 15.74 -26.89
CA ARG A 249 19.23 16.81 -27.88
C ARG A 249 18.27 16.38 -29.00
N ARG A 250 18.52 15.22 -29.62
CA ARG A 250 17.67 14.67 -30.70
C ARG A 250 16.22 14.53 -30.26
N LEU A 251 16.01 14.03 -29.05
CA LEU A 251 14.67 13.84 -28.48
C LEU A 251 14.00 15.17 -28.14
N ALA A 252 14.76 16.14 -27.60
CA ALA A 252 14.23 17.46 -27.31
C ALA A 252 13.72 18.16 -28.59
N GLU A 253 14.47 18.10 -29.69
CA GLU A 253 14.08 18.66 -30.99
C GLU A 253 12.75 18.06 -31.50
N ARG A 254 12.59 16.74 -31.42
CA ARG A 254 11.34 16.04 -31.83
C ARG A 254 10.18 16.24 -30.86
N ALA A 255 10.48 16.50 -29.58
CA ALA A 255 9.46 16.70 -28.57
C ALA A 255 8.78 18.07 -28.67
N ILE A 256 9.51 19.10 -29.15
CA ILE A 256 8.99 20.48 -29.25
C ILE A 256 8.31 20.82 -30.57
N GLU A 257 8.47 19.98 -31.60
CA GLU A 257 7.86 20.17 -32.91
C GLU A 257 6.34 20.41 -32.85
N PRO A 258 5.54 19.64 -32.06
CA PRO A 258 4.11 19.86 -31.95
C PRO A 258 3.71 20.93 -30.90
N LEU A 259 4.66 21.55 -30.19
CA LEU A 259 4.37 22.48 -29.10
C LEU A 259 4.25 23.94 -29.57
N ASP A 260 3.43 24.71 -28.88
CA ASP A 260 3.41 26.18 -29.00
C ASP A 260 4.71 26.84 -28.49
N ALA A 261 4.87 28.12 -28.79
CA ALA A 261 6.09 28.87 -28.48
C ALA A 261 6.40 28.94 -26.98
N GLY A 262 5.38 29.12 -26.12
CA GLY A 262 5.57 29.23 -24.68
C GLY A 262 5.94 27.91 -24.03
N ALA A 263 5.26 26.82 -24.41
CA ALA A 263 5.57 25.47 -23.95
C ALA A 263 6.95 25.00 -24.43
N ARG A 264 7.35 25.40 -25.64
CA ARG A 264 8.69 25.15 -26.19
C ARG A 264 9.77 25.86 -25.38
N GLU A 265 9.62 27.16 -25.14
CA GLU A 265 10.59 27.95 -24.37
C GLU A 265 10.75 27.41 -22.94
N GLY A 266 9.64 27.18 -22.24
CA GLY A 266 9.67 26.66 -20.87
C GLY A 266 10.37 25.30 -20.74
N PHE A 267 10.14 24.41 -21.70
CA PHE A 267 10.83 23.11 -21.73
C PHE A 267 12.33 23.26 -21.98
N LEU A 268 12.74 24.05 -22.97
CA LEU A 268 14.16 24.23 -23.31
C LEU A 268 14.94 24.90 -22.17
N VAL A 269 14.37 25.91 -21.51
CA VAL A 269 14.98 26.55 -20.33
C VAL A 269 15.16 25.54 -19.20
N THR A 270 14.16 24.70 -18.95
CA THR A 270 14.23 23.66 -17.91
C THR A 270 15.29 22.60 -18.23
N LEU A 271 15.43 22.22 -19.49
CA LEU A 271 16.42 21.25 -19.94
C LEU A 271 17.84 21.83 -19.87
N ALA A 272 18.04 23.08 -20.29
CA ALA A 272 19.33 23.77 -20.27
C ALA A 272 19.88 23.96 -18.85
N ARG A 273 19.02 24.14 -17.84
CA ARG A 273 19.45 24.23 -16.42
C ARG A 273 20.02 22.92 -15.85
N ARG A 274 19.79 21.79 -16.53
CA ARG A 274 20.20 20.45 -16.09
C ARG A 274 21.34 19.87 -16.92
N ALA A 275 21.75 20.54 -17.99
CA ALA A 275 22.85 20.14 -18.88
C ALA A 275 24.17 20.76 -18.40
#